data_AF-A0A9N9PHY5-F1
#
_entry.id   AF-A0A9N9PHY5-F1
#
_cell.length_a   1.000
_cell.length_b   1.000
_cell.length_c   1.000
_cell.angle_alpha   90.00
_cell.angle_beta   90.00
_cell.angle_gamma   90.00
#
_symmetry.space_group_name_H-M   'P 1'
#
loop_
_entity.id
_entity.type
_entity.pdbx_description
1 polymer ?
#
loop_
_entity_poly.entity_id
_entity_poly.type
_entity_poly.pdbx_seq_one_letter_code
_entity_poly.pdbx_strand_id
1 'polypeptide(L)'
;MSENQVILDEQLEKLDDGLKVLSKNLRLACSSLRSICVDNTVFLEGFVNFRRKVLKYAFVYSKVIFPYIKEMASEIQNYMENYAVLSFEEFRDDINFLAEDISEKRKLFVTTLAFHVAIQEDFEREKNEADNILKKLENETPLSIERLMKLVESLIMSIQHFVNALKSIAQSFITLEDELKNIIDHYERENDYSNYYNKCRGKAKSIIDNCLVFFYEIPNCEADLAAITFSNNDDY
;
A
#
# COMPACT_ATOMS: atom_id res chain seq x y z
N MET A 1 18.52 -2.87 -27.00
CA MET A 1 17.42 -2.14 -26.34
C MET A 1 17.95 -0.79 -25.94
N SER A 2 17.17 0.28 -26.13
CA SER A 2 17.55 1.60 -25.60
C SER A 2 17.46 1.62 -24.06
N GLU A 3 18.17 2.54 -23.42
CA GLU A 3 18.17 2.69 -21.95
C GLU A 3 16.75 2.89 -21.40
N ASN A 4 15.95 3.75 -22.05
CA ASN A 4 14.54 3.99 -21.70
C ASN A 4 13.66 2.73 -21.78
N GLN A 5 13.95 1.82 -22.72
CA GLN A 5 13.20 0.57 -22.82
C GLN A 5 13.47 -0.35 -21.63
N VAL A 6 14.70 -0.39 -21.13
CA VAL A 6 15.06 -1.19 -19.95
C VAL A 6 14.40 -0.62 -18.70
N ILE A 7 14.39 0.71 -18.57
CA ILE A 7 13.74 1.43 -17.46
C ILE A 7 12.24 1.09 -17.43
N LEU A 8 11.55 1.20 -18.56
CA LEU A 8 10.10 0.93 -18.64
C LEU A 8 9.75 -0.51 -18.21
N ASP A 9 10.49 -1.52 -18.68
CA ASP A 9 10.24 -2.92 -18.30
C ASP A 9 10.45 -3.13 -16.80
N GLU A 10 11.52 -2.56 -16.25
CA GLU A 10 11.82 -2.64 -14.81
C GLU A 10 10.71 -1.99 -13.97
N GLN A 11 10.16 -0.85 -14.40
CA GLN A 11 9.08 -0.18 -13.67
C GLN A 11 7.77 -0.94 -13.74
N LEU A 12 7.43 -1.52 -14.89
CA LEU A 12 6.24 -2.36 -15.01
C LEU A 12 6.33 -3.61 -14.12
N GLU A 13 7.52 -4.22 -14.01
CA GLU A 13 7.75 -5.34 -13.09
C GLU A 13 7.63 -4.90 -11.62
N LYS A 14 8.27 -3.78 -11.25
CA LYS A 14 8.19 -3.21 -9.89
C LYS A 14 6.77 -2.85 -9.49
N LEU A 15 5.96 -2.37 -10.43
CA LEU A 15 4.55 -2.10 -10.20
C LEU A 15 3.77 -3.39 -9.96
N ASP A 16 3.95 -4.39 -10.83
CA ASP A 16 3.28 -5.69 -10.75
C ASP A 16 3.61 -6.43 -9.43
N ASP A 17 4.89 -6.53 -9.10
CA ASP A 17 5.36 -7.15 -7.85
C ASP A 17 4.98 -6.33 -6.62
N GLY A 18 5.00 -5.01 -6.73
CA GLY A 18 4.52 -4.10 -5.70
C GLY A 18 3.09 -4.44 -5.28
N LEU A 19 2.18 -4.61 -6.23
CA LEU A 19 0.77 -4.95 -5.95
C LEU A 19 0.60 -6.31 -5.29
N LYS A 20 1.38 -7.32 -5.69
CA LYS A 20 1.38 -8.65 -5.04
C LYS A 20 1.77 -8.54 -3.56
N VAL A 21 2.83 -7.79 -3.29
CA VAL A 21 3.33 -7.57 -1.92
C VAL A 21 2.34 -6.73 -1.11
N LEU A 22 1.72 -5.73 -1.75
CA LEU A 22 0.76 -4.81 -1.15
C LEU A 22 -0.45 -5.56 -0.56
N SER A 23 -1.11 -6.40 -1.38
CA SER A 23 -2.30 -7.16 -0.95
C SER A 23 -2.02 -8.06 0.26
N LYS A 24 -0.95 -8.87 0.17
CA LYS A 24 -0.55 -9.79 1.25
C LYS A 24 -0.27 -9.06 2.56
N ASN A 25 0.48 -7.96 2.51
CA ASN A 25 0.89 -7.26 3.71
C ASN A 25 -0.23 -6.40 4.31
N LEU A 26 -1.16 -5.87 3.50
CA LEU A 26 -2.37 -5.24 4.01
C LEU A 26 -3.18 -6.21 4.86
N ARG A 27 -3.41 -7.42 4.32
CA ARG A 27 -4.16 -8.47 5.02
C ARG A 27 -3.52 -8.85 6.35
N LEU A 28 -2.21 -9.03 6.35
CA LEU A 28 -1.43 -9.34 7.56
C LEU A 28 -1.48 -8.20 8.58
N ALA A 29 -1.36 -6.95 8.14
CA ALA A 29 -1.41 -5.78 9.01
C ALA A 29 -2.79 -5.65 9.67
N CYS A 30 -3.88 -5.70 8.90
CA CYS A 30 -5.24 -5.61 9.44
C CYS A 30 -5.56 -6.76 10.42
N SER A 31 -5.16 -7.98 10.10
CA SER A 31 -5.35 -9.14 10.98
C SER A 31 -4.54 -9.04 12.28
N SER A 32 -3.28 -8.59 12.19
CA SER A 32 -2.42 -8.37 13.36
C SER A 32 -2.98 -7.26 14.25
N LEU A 33 -3.42 -6.16 13.64
CA LEU A 33 -4.01 -5.02 14.33
C LEU A 33 -5.29 -5.41 15.08
N ARG A 34 -6.19 -6.15 14.43
CA ARG A 34 -7.38 -6.72 15.07
C ARG A 34 -6.99 -7.60 16.25
N SER A 35 -6.04 -8.51 16.04
CA SER A 35 -5.61 -9.46 17.08
C SER A 35 -5.07 -8.74 18.30
N ILE A 36 -4.25 -7.69 18.12
CA ILE A 36 -3.71 -6.88 19.22
C ILE A 36 -4.84 -6.14 19.98
N CYS A 37 -5.81 -5.59 19.25
CA CYS A 37 -6.88 -4.78 19.86
C CYS A 37 -7.97 -5.61 20.55
N VAL A 38 -8.25 -6.82 20.06
CA VAL A 38 -9.33 -7.68 20.58
C VAL A 38 -8.82 -8.66 21.65
N ASP A 39 -7.53 -8.98 21.67
CA ASP A 39 -6.95 -9.89 22.67
C ASP A 39 -6.94 -9.26 24.08
N ASN A 40 -7.90 -9.66 24.91
CA ASN A 40 -8.05 -9.23 26.30
C ASN A 40 -7.41 -10.20 27.32
N THR A 41 -6.47 -11.05 26.90
CA THR A 41 -5.85 -12.02 27.81
C THR A 41 -4.78 -11.41 28.74
N VAL A 42 -4.26 -10.23 28.41
CA VAL A 42 -3.23 -9.53 29.19
C VAL A 42 -3.76 -8.20 29.73
N PHE A 43 -3.65 -8.04 31.06
CA PHE A 43 -4.12 -6.89 31.83
C PHE A 43 -3.00 -6.06 32.46
N LEU A 44 -1.74 -6.31 32.07
CA LEU A 44 -0.62 -5.52 32.55
C LEU A 44 -0.77 -4.06 32.12
N GLU A 45 -0.59 -3.13 33.05
CA GLU A 45 -0.82 -1.70 32.82
C GLU A 45 -0.05 -1.17 31.60
N GLY A 46 1.23 -1.53 31.47
CA GLY A 46 2.04 -1.16 30.31
C GLY A 46 1.48 -1.67 28.99
N PHE A 47 0.92 -2.89 28.98
CA PHE A 47 0.30 -3.46 27.78
C PHE A 47 -1.07 -2.85 27.49
N VAL A 48 -1.87 -2.59 28.52
CA VAL A 48 -3.15 -1.89 28.39
C VAL A 48 -2.94 -0.50 27.78
N ASN A 49 -1.91 0.23 28.23
CA ASN A 49 -1.56 1.53 27.68
C ASN A 49 -1.08 1.44 26.23
N PHE A 50 -0.22 0.47 25.91
CA PHE A 50 0.18 0.18 24.53
C PHE A 50 -1.03 -0.09 23.62
N ARG A 51 -1.94 -0.97 24.05
CA ARG A 51 -3.15 -1.32 23.28
C ARG A 51 -4.03 -0.09 23.02
N ARG A 52 -4.21 0.79 24.01
CA ARG A 52 -4.95 2.06 23.83
C ARG A 52 -4.34 2.96 22.77
N LYS A 53 -3.00 3.05 22.70
CA LYS A 53 -2.33 3.85 21.66
C LYS A 53 -2.49 3.21 20.28
N VAL A 54 -2.25 1.89 20.18
CA VAL A 54 -2.50 1.12 18.95
C VAL A 54 -3.95 1.28 18.46
N LEU A 55 -4.93 1.33 19.37
CA LEU A 55 -6.34 1.56 19.03
C LEU A 55 -6.57 2.92 18.35
N LYS A 56 -5.89 3.98 18.79
CA LYS A 56 -5.96 5.31 18.16
C LYS A 56 -5.40 5.28 16.74
N TYR A 57 -4.25 4.65 16.54
CA TYR A 57 -3.67 4.50 15.20
C TYR A 57 -4.54 3.61 14.30
N ALA A 58 -5.16 2.55 14.86
CA ALA A 58 -6.10 1.70 14.13
C ALA A 58 -7.34 2.48 13.67
N PHE A 59 -7.84 3.39 14.49
CA PHE A 59 -8.95 4.26 14.14
C PHE A 59 -8.59 5.19 12.98
N VAL A 60 -7.46 5.90 13.10
CA VAL A 60 -6.95 6.78 12.03
C VAL A 60 -6.73 5.99 10.74
N TYR A 61 -6.11 4.81 10.84
CA TYR A 61 -5.87 3.94 9.70
C TYR A 61 -7.18 3.55 9.02
N SER A 62 -8.16 3.04 9.78
CA SER A 62 -9.43 2.57 9.26
C SER A 62 -10.27 3.68 8.62
N LYS A 63 -10.32 4.87 9.24
CA LYS A 63 -11.24 5.94 8.82
C LYS A 63 -10.62 6.92 7.83
N VAL A 64 -9.32 7.15 7.92
CA VAL A 64 -8.65 8.19 7.13
C VAL A 64 -7.77 7.57 6.06
N ILE A 65 -6.90 6.62 6.41
CA ILE A 65 -5.84 6.14 5.52
C ILE A 65 -6.32 5.07 4.55
N PHE A 66 -7.14 4.12 5.03
CA PHE A 66 -7.61 2.97 4.25
C PHE A 66 -8.39 3.33 2.97
N PRO A 67 -9.22 4.40 2.92
CA PRO A 67 -9.85 4.83 1.67
C PRO A 67 -8.84 5.17 0.55
N TYR A 68 -7.73 5.83 0.88
CA TYR A 68 -6.72 6.24 -0.10
C TYR A 68 -6.03 5.07 -0.79
N ILE A 69 -5.82 3.95 -0.07
CA ILE A 69 -5.23 2.76 -0.70
C ILE A 69 -6.18 2.13 -1.72
N LYS A 70 -7.49 2.11 -1.40
CA LYS A 70 -8.51 1.57 -2.31
C LYS A 70 -8.57 2.40 -3.58
N GLU A 71 -8.63 3.72 -3.43
CA GLU A 71 -8.64 4.65 -4.55
C GLU A 71 -7.38 4.51 -5.40
N MET A 72 -6.19 4.45 -4.78
CA MET A 72 -4.93 4.24 -5.51
C MET A 72 -4.96 2.94 -6.32
N ALA A 73 -5.38 1.81 -5.75
CA ALA A 73 -5.48 0.55 -6.49
C ALA A 73 -6.47 0.63 -7.67
N SER A 74 -7.57 1.39 -7.52
CA SER A 74 -8.56 1.61 -8.58
C SER A 74 -7.96 2.43 -9.71
N GLU A 75 -7.23 3.49 -9.42
CA GLU A 75 -6.57 4.31 -10.44
C GLU A 75 -5.49 3.51 -11.19
N ILE A 76 -4.76 2.63 -10.50
CA ILE A 76 -3.80 1.73 -11.15
C ILE A 76 -4.51 0.79 -12.12
N GLN A 77 -5.63 0.20 -11.70
CA GLN A 77 -6.43 -0.69 -12.54
C GLN A 77 -6.95 0.06 -13.77
N ASN A 78 -7.61 1.21 -13.58
CA ASN A 78 -8.17 2.03 -14.64
C ASN A 78 -7.09 2.43 -15.66
N TYR A 79 -5.93 2.87 -15.18
CA TYR A 79 -4.81 3.22 -16.04
C TYR A 79 -4.35 2.05 -16.92
N MET A 80 -4.28 0.84 -16.35
CA MET A 80 -3.88 -0.36 -17.08
C MET A 80 -4.97 -0.90 -18.02
N GLU A 81 -6.25 -0.68 -17.68
CA GLU A 81 -7.38 -1.03 -18.54
C GLU A 81 -7.36 -0.28 -19.87
N ASN A 82 -6.86 0.96 -19.90
CA ASN A 82 -6.63 1.68 -21.15
C ASN A 82 -5.75 0.88 -22.11
N TYR A 83 -4.67 0.26 -21.63
CA TYR A 83 -3.77 -0.56 -22.46
C TYR A 83 -4.34 -1.95 -22.80
N ALA A 84 -5.28 -2.45 -21.99
CA ALA A 84 -5.95 -3.72 -22.26
C ALA A 84 -6.99 -3.58 -23.38
N VAL A 85 -7.73 -2.47 -23.38
CA VAL A 85 -8.88 -2.22 -24.24
C VAL A 85 -8.50 -1.49 -25.54
N LEU A 86 -7.75 -0.39 -25.45
CA LEU A 86 -7.43 0.43 -26.62
C LEU A 86 -6.53 -0.33 -27.59
N SER A 87 -6.79 -0.17 -28.88
CA SER A 87 -5.84 -0.47 -29.95
C SER A 87 -4.64 0.49 -29.93
N PHE A 88 -3.62 0.21 -30.74
CA PHE A 88 -2.44 1.08 -30.81
C PHE A 88 -2.81 2.45 -31.39
N GLU A 89 -3.69 2.46 -32.38
CA GLU A 89 -4.21 3.64 -33.05
C GLU A 89 -5.01 4.52 -32.08
N GLU A 90 -5.93 3.92 -31.32
CA GLU A 90 -6.71 4.64 -30.30
C GLU A 90 -5.81 5.19 -29.18
N PHE A 91 -4.85 4.39 -28.70
CA PHE A 91 -3.85 4.86 -27.74
C PHE A 91 -3.08 6.09 -28.25
N ARG A 92 -2.69 6.08 -29.53
CA ARG A 92 -1.96 7.19 -30.14
C ARG A 92 -2.80 8.47 -30.20
N ASP A 93 -4.08 8.33 -30.53
CA ASP A 93 -5.01 9.47 -30.59
C ASP A 93 -5.28 10.03 -29.18
N ASP A 94 -5.34 9.17 -28.16
CA ASP A 94 -5.67 9.55 -26.77
C ASP A 94 -4.45 9.81 -25.87
N ILE A 95 -3.22 9.71 -26.38
CA ILE A 95 -1.99 9.71 -25.55
C ILE A 95 -1.86 10.95 -24.65
N ASN A 96 -2.27 12.13 -25.15
CA ASN A 96 -2.23 13.37 -24.38
C ASN A 96 -3.22 13.35 -23.20
N PHE A 97 -4.40 12.78 -23.43
CA PHE A 97 -5.40 12.60 -22.38
C PHE A 97 -4.91 11.61 -21.32
N LEU A 98 -4.30 10.49 -21.74
CA LEU A 98 -3.70 9.51 -20.83
C LEU A 98 -2.57 10.13 -19.98
N ALA A 99 -1.76 11.01 -20.57
CA ALA A 99 -0.69 11.73 -19.86
C ALA A 99 -1.22 12.77 -18.87
N GLU A 100 -2.33 13.45 -19.19
CA GLU A 100 -3.01 14.36 -18.27
C GLU A 100 -3.63 13.59 -17.11
N ASP A 101 -4.38 12.51 -17.38
CA ASP A 101 -5.03 11.67 -16.37
C ASP A 101 -4.01 11.13 -15.34
N ILE A 102 -2.93 10.48 -15.78
CA ILE A 102 -1.91 9.96 -14.85
C ILE A 102 -1.25 11.10 -14.04
N SER A 103 -1.10 12.30 -14.62
CA SER A 103 -0.53 13.45 -13.93
C SER A 103 -1.45 13.98 -12.83
N GLU A 104 -2.76 14.04 -13.08
CA GLU A 104 -3.76 14.41 -12.07
C GLU A 104 -3.76 13.42 -10.90
N LYS A 105 -3.61 12.12 -11.19
CA LYS A 105 -3.57 11.08 -10.16
C LYS A 105 -2.28 11.07 -9.36
N ARG A 106 -1.16 11.61 -9.85
CA ARG A 106 0.14 11.64 -9.14
C ARG A 106 0.03 12.09 -7.68
N LYS A 107 -0.80 13.12 -7.41
CA LYS A 107 -1.02 13.64 -6.06
C LYS A 107 -1.62 12.58 -5.12
N LEU A 108 -2.51 11.73 -5.62
CA LEU A 108 -3.08 10.61 -4.86
C LEU A 108 -1.98 9.65 -4.41
N PHE A 109 -1.12 9.17 -5.32
CA PHE A 109 -0.04 8.24 -5.01
C PHE A 109 0.92 8.78 -3.94
N VAL A 110 1.34 10.04 -4.09
CA VAL A 110 2.23 10.72 -3.13
C VAL A 110 1.55 10.87 -1.78
N THR A 111 0.28 11.25 -1.75
CA THR A 111 -0.49 11.43 -0.51
C THR A 111 -0.72 10.09 0.20
N THR A 112 -1.11 9.06 -0.54
CA THR A 112 -1.28 7.69 -0.02
C THR A 112 0.01 7.18 0.60
N LEU A 113 1.16 7.36 -0.06
CA LEU A 113 2.46 6.98 0.50
C LEU A 113 2.77 7.76 1.79
N ALA A 114 2.59 9.08 1.79
CA ALA A 114 2.89 9.92 2.94
C ALA A 114 2.10 9.51 4.20
N PHE A 115 0.80 9.22 4.06
CA PHE A 115 0.00 8.73 5.20
C PHE A 115 0.51 7.39 5.74
N HIS A 116 0.91 6.47 4.86
CA HIS A 116 1.38 5.16 5.29
C HIS A 116 2.79 5.20 5.89
N VAL A 117 3.66 6.10 5.45
CA VAL A 117 4.95 6.36 6.11
C VAL A 117 4.72 6.91 7.52
N ALA A 118 3.84 7.90 7.68
CA ALA A 118 3.55 8.50 8.99
C ALA A 118 3.01 7.47 10.00
N ILE A 119 2.05 6.63 9.59
CA ILE A 119 1.49 5.61 10.49
C ILE A 119 2.50 4.50 10.81
N GLN A 120 3.42 4.19 9.89
CA GLN A 120 4.51 3.25 10.16
C GLN A 120 5.42 3.78 11.28
N GLU A 121 5.84 5.04 11.19
CA GLU A 121 6.69 5.69 12.20
C GLU A 121 6.00 5.70 13.57
N ASP A 122 4.68 5.91 13.61
CA ASP A 122 3.87 5.80 14.83
C ASP A 122 3.94 4.40 15.44
N PHE A 123 3.72 3.34 14.64
CA PHE A 123 3.78 1.96 15.14
C PHE A 123 5.18 1.53 15.59
N GLU A 124 6.23 1.95 14.88
CA GLU A 124 7.62 1.67 15.28
C GLU A 124 7.98 2.32 16.61
N ARG A 125 7.55 3.58 16.82
CA ARG A 125 7.72 4.28 18.09
C ARG A 125 7.05 3.52 19.24
N GLU A 126 5.82 3.04 19.06
CA GLU A 126 5.13 2.29 20.11
C GLU A 126 5.76 0.94 20.41
N LYS A 127 6.28 0.22 19.41
CA LYS A 127 7.02 -1.02 19.68
C LYS A 127 8.26 -0.76 20.52
N ASN A 128 9.03 0.26 20.19
CA ASN A 128 10.23 0.59 20.97
C ASN A 128 9.87 0.88 22.44
N GLU A 129 8.72 1.52 22.68
CA GLU A 129 8.19 1.74 24.03
C GLU A 129 7.74 0.42 24.70
N ALA A 130 7.03 -0.44 23.97
CA ALA A 130 6.60 -1.75 24.46
C ALA A 130 7.79 -2.66 24.82
N ASP A 131 8.82 -2.73 23.95
CA ASP A 131 10.05 -3.51 24.19
C ASP A 131 10.77 -3.03 25.45
N ASN A 132 10.80 -1.71 25.69
CA ASN A 132 11.40 -1.14 26.90
C ASN A 132 10.62 -1.48 28.18
N ILE A 133 9.28 -1.54 28.10
CA ILE A 133 8.43 -1.97 29.21
C ILE A 133 8.68 -3.46 29.50
N LEU A 134 8.79 -4.28 28.45
CA LEU A 134 8.92 -5.73 28.56
C LEU A 134 10.27 -6.18 29.08
N LYS A 135 11.35 -5.50 28.69
CA LYS A 135 12.68 -5.70 29.28
C LYS A 135 12.69 -5.50 30.81
N LYS A 136 11.87 -4.58 31.31
CA LYS A 136 11.75 -4.33 32.77
C LYS A 136 10.94 -5.43 33.49
N LEU A 137 10.22 -6.26 32.74
CA LEU A 137 9.35 -7.33 33.24
C LEU A 137 9.96 -8.73 33.00
N GLU A 138 11.19 -8.82 32.47
CA GLU A 138 11.89 -10.05 32.04
C GLU A 138 11.97 -11.17 33.10
N ASN A 139 11.76 -10.86 34.38
CA ASN A 139 11.78 -11.85 35.46
C ASN A 139 10.43 -12.55 35.71
N GLU A 140 9.35 -12.16 35.02
CA GLU A 140 7.99 -12.65 35.30
C GLU A 140 7.15 -12.96 34.03
N THR A 141 7.73 -12.91 32.83
CA THR A 141 6.99 -12.88 31.56
C THR A 141 6.13 -14.14 31.32
N PRO A 142 4.79 -14.06 31.39
CA PRO A 142 3.90 -15.16 31.03
C PRO A 142 3.89 -15.36 29.51
N LEU A 143 3.64 -16.59 29.07
CA LEU A 143 3.52 -17.00 27.66
C LEU A 143 2.59 -16.09 26.82
N SER A 144 1.56 -15.50 27.44
CA SER A 144 0.63 -14.57 26.78
C SER A 144 1.31 -13.28 26.30
N ILE A 145 2.31 -12.77 27.02
CA ILE A 145 3.04 -11.57 26.64
C ILE A 145 3.96 -11.84 25.44
N GLU A 146 4.66 -12.97 25.44
CA GLU A 146 5.53 -13.35 24.32
C GLU A 146 4.74 -13.45 23.00
N ARG A 147 3.52 -14.03 23.07
CA ARG A 147 2.63 -14.11 21.92
C ARG A 147 2.24 -12.72 21.40
N LEU A 148 1.95 -11.78 22.30
CA LEU A 148 1.58 -10.42 21.92
C LEU A 148 2.75 -9.66 21.30
N MET A 149 3.97 -9.82 21.82
CA MET A 149 5.17 -9.24 21.18
C MET A 149 5.31 -9.70 19.73
N LYS A 150 5.18 -11.01 19.50
CA LYS A 150 5.25 -11.56 18.14
C LYS A 150 4.17 -10.98 17.21
N LEU A 151 2.98 -10.69 17.74
CA LEU A 151 1.92 -10.02 16.98
C LEU A 151 2.29 -8.56 16.65
N VAL A 152 2.89 -7.82 17.58
CA VAL A 152 3.36 -6.44 17.36
C VAL A 152 4.50 -6.41 16.34
N GLU A 153 5.46 -7.33 16.45
CA GLU A 153 6.54 -7.47 15.48
C GLU A 153 6.00 -7.80 14.09
N SER A 154 5.04 -8.73 14.00
CA SER A 154 4.35 -9.06 12.76
C SER A 154 3.60 -7.87 12.16
N LEU A 155 2.91 -7.07 12.98
CA LEU A 155 2.23 -5.85 12.55
C LEU A 155 3.23 -4.87 11.93
N ILE A 156 4.35 -4.60 12.60
CA ILE A 156 5.34 -3.63 12.11
C ILE A 156 6.04 -4.12 10.84
N MET A 157 6.44 -5.39 10.80
CA MET A 157 7.05 -5.95 9.59
C MET A 157 6.08 -5.90 8.40
N SER A 158 4.80 -6.23 8.62
CA SER A 158 3.80 -6.18 7.55
C SER A 158 3.55 -4.73 7.09
N ILE A 159 3.42 -3.76 8.00
CA ILE A 159 3.30 -2.35 7.63
C ILE A 159 4.54 -1.84 6.89
N GLN A 160 5.74 -2.18 7.34
CA GLN A 160 6.99 -1.80 6.66
C GLN A 160 7.06 -2.36 5.24
N HIS A 161 6.76 -3.64 5.05
CA HIS A 161 6.71 -4.24 3.71
C HIS A 161 5.63 -3.60 2.84
N PHE A 162 4.47 -3.28 3.43
CA PHE A 162 3.38 -2.59 2.76
C PHE A 162 3.81 -1.19 2.29
N VAL A 163 4.46 -0.40 3.14
CA VAL A 163 5.01 0.93 2.80
C VAL A 163 6.08 0.83 1.72
N ASN A 164 6.96 -0.16 1.79
CA ASN A 164 7.97 -0.36 0.75
C ASN A 164 7.35 -0.70 -0.61
N ALA A 165 6.29 -1.53 -0.62
CA ALA A 165 5.52 -1.80 -1.82
C ALA A 165 4.86 -0.53 -2.37
N LEU A 166 4.24 0.29 -1.51
CA LEU A 166 3.68 1.59 -1.89
C LEU A 166 4.71 2.52 -2.51
N LYS A 167 5.89 2.60 -1.91
CA LYS A 167 6.99 3.42 -2.43
C LYS A 167 7.41 2.96 -3.81
N SER A 168 7.52 1.64 -4.01
CA SER A 168 7.81 1.04 -5.31
C SER A 168 6.74 1.41 -6.35
N ILE A 169 5.47 1.20 -6.02
CA ILE A 169 4.32 1.51 -6.88
C ILE A 169 4.31 2.99 -7.27
N ALA A 170 4.41 3.89 -6.29
CA ALA A 170 4.39 5.34 -6.53
C ALA A 170 5.55 5.79 -7.43
N GLN A 171 6.76 5.26 -7.20
CA GLN A 171 7.92 5.56 -8.02
C GLN A 171 7.76 5.04 -9.45
N SER A 172 7.26 3.81 -9.61
CA SER A 172 6.98 3.25 -10.94
C SER A 172 5.93 4.05 -11.68
N PHE A 173 4.86 4.48 -11.03
CA PHE A 173 3.85 5.35 -11.64
C PHE A 173 4.38 6.71 -12.06
N ILE A 174 5.17 7.38 -11.22
CA ILE A 174 5.84 8.63 -11.57
C ILE A 174 6.75 8.44 -12.79
N THR A 175 7.46 7.32 -12.85
CA THR A 175 8.36 7.04 -13.98
C THR A 175 7.59 6.72 -15.26
N LEU A 176 6.45 6.01 -15.17
CA LEU A 176 5.56 5.77 -16.30
C LEU A 176 4.97 7.07 -16.86
N GLU A 177 4.59 8.01 -15.98
CA GLU A 177 4.18 9.37 -16.35
C GLU A 177 5.31 10.11 -17.07
N ASP A 178 6.52 10.13 -16.50
CA ASP A 178 7.67 10.82 -17.07
C ASP A 178 8.04 10.23 -18.45
N GLU A 179 8.03 8.91 -18.60
CA GLU A 179 8.25 8.25 -19.90
C GLU A 179 7.17 8.58 -20.92
N LEU A 180 5.90 8.61 -20.51
CA LEU A 180 4.79 8.97 -21.40
C LEU A 180 4.91 10.42 -21.89
N LYS A 181 5.24 11.35 -20.99
CA LYS A 181 5.51 12.75 -21.32
C LYS A 181 6.73 12.91 -22.22
N ASN A 182 7.80 12.16 -21.95
CA ASN A 182 8.99 12.16 -22.80
C ASN A 182 8.66 11.72 -24.24
N ILE A 183 7.78 10.72 -24.41
CA ILE A 183 7.34 10.26 -25.74
C ILE A 183 6.54 11.35 -26.46
N ILE A 184 5.68 12.08 -25.73
CA ILE A 184 4.90 13.20 -26.27
C ILE A 184 5.81 14.37 -26.67
N ASP A 185 6.73 14.75 -25.79
CA ASP A 185 7.54 15.98 -25.92
C ASP A 185 8.72 15.84 -26.89
N HIS A 186 9.34 14.65 -26.99
CA HIS A 186 10.65 14.49 -27.61
C HIS A 186 10.71 13.64 -28.89
N TYR A 187 9.60 13.07 -29.41
CA TYR A 187 9.72 12.16 -30.55
C TYR A 187 8.76 12.30 -31.73
N GLU A 188 9.40 12.19 -32.89
CA GLU A 188 8.91 12.27 -34.28
C GLU A 188 8.67 10.87 -34.92
N ARG A 189 8.76 9.74 -34.19
CA ARG A 189 8.80 8.38 -34.77
C ARG A 189 7.76 7.42 -34.18
N GLU A 190 7.00 6.78 -35.06
CA GLU A 190 5.94 5.79 -34.77
C GLU A 190 6.40 4.59 -33.93
N ASN A 191 7.68 4.21 -34.02
CA ASN A 191 8.24 3.09 -33.28
C ASN A 191 8.27 3.31 -31.76
N ASP A 192 8.38 4.54 -31.27
CA ASP A 192 8.51 4.80 -29.82
C ASP A 192 7.16 4.66 -29.12
N TYR A 193 6.10 5.20 -29.74
CA TYR A 193 4.70 4.98 -29.34
C TYR A 193 4.38 3.49 -29.30
N SER A 194 4.72 2.77 -30.37
CA SER A 194 4.41 1.33 -30.49
C SER A 194 5.14 0.51 -29.43
N ASN A 195 6.42 0.83 -29.15
CA ASN A 195 7.20 0.14 -28.14
C ASN A 195 6.63 0.35 -26.73
N TYR A 196 6.34 1.59 -26.35
CA TYR A 196 5.76 1.91 -25.03
C TYR A 196 4.42 1.20 -24.85
N TYR A 197 3.54 1.36 -25.85
CA TYR A 197 2.22 0.74 -25.86
C TYR A 197 2.29 -0.78 -25.72
N ASN A 198 3.12 -1.46 -26.53
CA ASN A 198 3.22 -2.91 -26.52
C ASN A 198 3.73 -3.46 -25.18
N LYS A 199 4.64 -2.74 -24.51
CA LYS A 199 5.15 -3.12 -23.18
C LYS A 199 4.08 -2.97 -22.10
N CYS A 200 3.41 -1.82 -22.05
CA CYS A 200 2.32 -1.59 -21.11
C CYS A 200 1.19 -2.59 -21.34
N ARG A 201 0.78 -2.80 -22.60
CA ARG A 201 -0.23 -3.80 -22.99
C ARG A 201 0.16 -5.22 -22.61
N GLY A 202 1.42 -5.59 -22.80
CA GLY A 202 1.95 -6.91 -22.42
C GLY A 202 1.88 -7.19 -20.92
N LYS A 203 1.93 -6.15 -20.08
CA LYS A 203 1.85 -6.26 -18.61
C LYS A 203 0.48 -5.94 -18.02
N ALA A 204 -0.36 -5.20 -18.74
CA ALA A 204 -1.65 -4.70 -18.27
C ALA A 204 -2.49 -5.79 -17.59
N LYS A 205 -2.64 -6.96 -18.23
CA LYS A 205 -3.42 -8.06 -17.66
C LYS A 205 -2.93 -8.51 -16.29
N SER A 206 -1.62 -8.70 -16.12
CA SER A 206 -1.05 -9.16 -14.84
C SER A 206 -1.28 -8.12 -13.73
N ILE A 207 -1.08 -6.84 -14.07
CA ILE A 207 -1.26 -5.74 -13.13
C ILE A 207 -2.74 -5.61 -12.72
N ILE A 208 -3.66 -5.69 -13.69
CA ILE A 208 -5.11 -5.71 -13.44
C ILE A 208 -5.49 -6.90 -12.56
N ASP A 209 -5.01 -8.11 -12.88
CA ASP A 209 -5.29 -9.31 -12.09
C ASP A 209 -4.78 -9.15 -10.63
N ASN A 210 -3.63 -8.51 -10.41
CA ASN A 210 -3.11 -8.20 -9.07
C ASN A 210 -3.92 -7.11 -8.34
N CYS A 211 -4.44 -6.10 -9.05
CA CYS A 211 -5.41 -5.17 -8.48
C CYS A 211 -6.68 -5.91 -8.03
N LEU A 212 -7.21 -6.84 -8.84
CA LEU A 212 -8.38 -7.65 -8.47
C LEU A 212 -8.12 -8.51 -7.22
N VAL A 213 -6.93 -9.11 -7.10
CA VAL A 213 -6.51 -9.81 -5.88
C VAL A 213 -6.47 -8.86 -4.68
N PHE A 214 -5.98 -7.63 -4.85
CA PHE A 214 -6.02 -6.61 -3.81
C PHE A 214 -7.47 -6.28 -3.40
N PHE A 215 -8.37 -6.06 -4.37
CA PHE A 215 -9.78 -5.78 -4.10
C PHE A 215 -10.49 -6.93 -3.38
N TYR A 216 -10.11 -8.17 -3.68
CA TYR A 216 -10.65 -9.35 -3.00
C TYR A 216 -10.32 -9.39 -1.51
N GLU A 217 -9.17 -8.82 -1.10
CA GLU A 217 -8.78 -8.76 0.30
C GLU A 217 -9.38 -7.59 1.09
N ILE A 218 -9.91 -6.57 0.40
CA ILE A 218 -10.51 -5.39 1.05
C ILE A 218 -11.64 -5.78 2.01
N PRO A 219 -12.65 -6.58 1.65
CA PRO A 219 -13.72 -6.94 2.57
C PRO A 219 -13.22 -7.64 3.84
N ASN A 220 -12.19 -8.48 3.71
CA ASN A 220 -11.57 -9.15 4.86
C ASN A 220 -10.88 -8.14 5.78
N CYS A 221 -10.17 -7.17 5.20
CA CYS A 221 -9.52 -6.10 5.94
C CYS A 221 -10.53 -5.18 6.63
N GLU A 222 -11.61 -4.82 5.94
CA GLU A 222 -12.71 -4.03 6.50
C GLU A 222 -13.40 -4.75 7.65
N ALA A 223 -13.66 -6.05 7.51
CA ALA A 223 -14.21 -6.87 8.58
C ALA A 223 -13.29 -6.91 9.80
N ASP A 224 -11.98 -7.05 9.59
CA ASP A 224 -11.00 -7.05 10.68
C ASP A 224 -10.91 -5.70 11.39
N LEU A 225 -10.92 -4.61 10.64
CA LEU A 225 -10.93 -3.25 11.19
C LEU A 225 -12.24 -2.92 11.89
N ALA A 226 -13.39 -3.42 11.40
CA ALA A 226 -14.70 -3.23 12.02
C ALA A 226 -14.85 -4.02 13.33
N ALA A 227 -14.15 -5.16 13.46
CA ALA A 227 -14.12 -5.93 14.70
C ALA A 227 -13.37 -5.22 15.84
N ILE A 228 -12.58 -4.20 15.52
CA ILE A 228 -11.93 -3.35 16.51
C ILE A 228 -12.99 -2.41 17.09
N THR A 229 -13.43 -2.68 18.32
CA THR A 229 -14.42 -1.83 19.00
C THR A 229 -13.78 -0.51 19.40
N PHE A 230 -14.05 0.54 18.63
CA PHE A 230 -13.77 1.92 19.01
C PHE A 230 -14.88 2.38 19.96
N SER A 231 -14.82 2.02 21.24
CA SER A 231 -15.76 2.59 22.21
C SER A 231 -15.56 4.10 22.28
N ASN A 232 -16.63 4.88 22.02
CA ASN A 232 -16.68 6.33 22.23
C ASN A 232 -16.60 6.74 23.73
N ASN A 233 -16.19 5.83 24.62
CA ASN A 233 -16.26 6.02 26.06
C ASN A 233 -14.91 6.43 26.69
N ASP A 234 -14.09 7.16 25.94
CA ASP A 234 -13.12 8.07 26.54
C ASP A 234 -13.68 9.50 26.37
N ASP A 235 -14.83 9.74 26.99
CA ASP A 235 -15.37 11.08 27.24
C ASP A 235 -14.41 11.81 28.20
N TYR A 236 -13.84 12.93 27.71
CA TYR A 236 -13.20 14.05 28.44
C TYR A 236 -11.94 13.79 29.28
#